data_AF-A0A7M4G3N0-F1
#
_entry.id   AF-A0A7M4G3N0-F1
#
_cell.length_a   1.000
_cell.length_b   1.000
_cell.length_c   1.000
_cell.angle_alpha   90.00
_cell.angle_beta   90.00
_cell.angle_gamma   90.00
#
_symmetry.space_group_name_H-M   'P 1'
#
loop_
_entity.id
_entity.type
_entity.pdbx_description
1 polymer ?
#
loop_
_entity_poly.entity_id
_entity_poly.type
_entity_poly.pdbx_seq_one_letter_code
_entity_poly.pdbx_strand_id
1 'polypeptide(L)'
;MAAQRRSLLHSEQQTSWTDDLPLCQLSGVGSAPNRSYGADGKSTEGHPWEDNWLKFRGENNCYLYGVFNGYDGNRVTNFVGQRLSAELLLGQLHADHSDADVYRVLLQAFDVVERSFLESIDDALAEKASLQSQLPEGVPQHQLPSQFQKIVERLKAVEREISGGAMAIVAVILNNKLFIANVGTNRALLCKSTVDGLQVTQLNVDHTTENEDELFRFSQLGLDAGKIKQVGTICGQESTRRIGDYKVKYGYTDIELLSAAKSKPIIAEPEIHGGHSLDGVTGFLVLMSEGLYKALEAAHGPGQANQEIAAMIATEFAKQTSLDAVAQAVVDRVKRIHCDTFASGGERSKFCPRHEDMTLLVRNFGHPLGEMSQPTLTPTQGGRIYPVSVPYSSAQSTSKTSVTLSLVMPSQGQMVNGAHSSSTLDEATPTLTNQSPTVTLQSTNTHTQSSSSSSDGGLFRSRPTHSLQPDEDGRVEPYVDFAEFYRLWNMDHGEQGVLTVS
;
A
#
# COMPACT_ATOMS: atom_id res chain seq x y z
N MET A 1 11.47 31.59 46.70
CA MET A 1 11.94 32.19 45.44
C MET A 1 11.43 31.33 44.30
N ALA A 2 10.38 31.81 43.63
CA ALA A 2 9.72 31.10 42.55
C ALA A 2 10.53 31.28 41.26
N ALA A 3 11.08 30.18 40.73
CA ALA A 3 11.73 30.19 39.43
C ALA A 3 10.66 30.33 38.35
N GLN A 4 10.80 31.38 37.55
CA GLN A 4 9.88 31.80 36.52
C GLN A 4 9.89 30.78 35.37
N ARG A 5 8.75 30.09 35.17
CA ARG A 5 8.49 29.23 34.00
C ARG A 5 8.79 30.03 32.72
N ARG A 6 9.81 29.64 31.94
CA ARG A 6 9.96 30.06 30.55
C ARG A 6 8.88 29.36 29.73
N SER A 7 7.82 30.11 29.42
CA SER A 7 6.84 29.77 28.40
C SER A 7 7.52 29.77 27.03
N LEU A 8 8.07 28.63 26.60
CA LEU A 8 8.45 28.37 25.22
C LEU A 8 7.20 27.99 24.42
N LEU A 9 6.29 28.94 24.26
CA LEU A 9 5.29 28.94 23.20
C LEU A 9 5.80 29.93 22.15
N HIS A 10 6.71 29.46 21.31
CA HIS A 10 6.97 30.07 20.01
C HIS A 10 6.80 28.98 18.96
N SER A 11 5.79 29.17 18.12
CA SER A 11 5.65 28.55 16.81
C SER A 11 6.75 29.09 15.89
N GLU A 12 8.01 28.84 16.24
CA GLU A 12 9.12 28.87 15.30
C GLU A 12 9.33 27.42 14.89
N GLN A 13 9.45 27.17 13.59
CA GLN A 13 10.00 25.92 13.07
C GLN A 13 11.33 25.68 13.81
N GLN A 14 11.32 24.85 14.85
CA GLN A 14 12.55 24.40 15.50
C GLN A 14 13.33 23.68 14.42
N THR A 15 14.39 24.32 13.93
CA THR A 15 15.42 23.68 13.13
C THR A 15 15.86 22.45 13.91
N SER A 16 15.52 21.28 13.38
CA SER A 16 15.88 20.03 14.03
C SER A 16 17.34 19.78 13.72
N TRP A 17 18.13 19.33 14.70
CA TRP A 17 19.51 18.93 14.43
C TRP A 17 19.61 17.82 13.35
N THR A 18 18.52 17.08 13.14
CA THR A 18 18.41 16.09 12.07
C THR A 18 18.38 16.70 10.66
N ASP A 19 18.07 18.00 10.54
CA ASP A 19 18.03 18.70 9.24
C ASP A 19 19.43 18.86 8.64
N ASP A 20 20.47 18.83 9.49
CA ASP A 20 21.87 18.90 9.09
C ASP A 20 22.42 17.54 8.63
N LEU A 21 21.69 16.44 8.84
CA LEU A 21 22.13 15.09 8.45
C LEU A 21 21.99 14.88 6.93
N PRO A 22 22.98 14.23 6.28
CA PRO A 22 22.92 14.04 4.85
C PRO A 22 21.84 13.02 4.47
N LEU A 23 20.97 13.42 3.55
CA LEU A 23 19.91 12.56 3.03
C LEU A 23 20.45 11.52 2.04
N CYS A 24 19.82 10.35 2.03
CA CYS A 24 20.15 9.30 1.06
C CYS A 24 19.52 9.57 -0.30
N GLN A 25 20.36 9.81 -1.32
CA GLN A 25 19.93 10.01 -2.71
C GLN A 25 19.40 8.75 -3.39
N LEU A 26 19.67 7.58 -2.82
CA LEU A 26 19.25 6.30 -3.39
C LEU A 26 17.87 5.82 -2.87
N SER A 27 17.12 6.74 -2.25
CA SER A 27 15.78 6.50 -1.72
C SER A 27 14.83 7.65 -2.02
N GLY A 28 13.58 7.32 -2.28
CA GLY A 28 12.50 8.28 -2.51
C GLY A 28 11.34 8.07 -1.53
N VAL A 29 10.58 9.14 -1.26
CA VAL A 29 9.40 9.10 -0.40
C VAL A 29 8.22 9.74 -1.10
N GLY A 30 7.06 9.11 -0.98
CA GLY A 30 5.76 9.65 -1.38
C GLY A 30 4.79 9.60 -0.19
N SER A 31 3.92 10.59 -0.10
CA SER A 31 2.97 10.68 1.01
C SER A 31 1.66 11.36 0.62
N ALA A 32 0.58 11.07 1.34
CA ALA A 32 -0.72 11.73 1.17
C ALA A 32 -1.56 11.71 2.47
N PRO A 33 -2.17 12.85 2.86
CA PRO A 33 -2.93 12.97 4.11
C PRO A 33 -4.21 12.15 4.11
N ASN A 34 -4.66 11.82 5.32
CA ASN A 34 -5.94 11.20 5.61
C ASN A 34 -7.08 12.01 5.01
N ARG A 35 -8.11 11.30 4.53
CA ARG A 35 -9.28 11.91 3.94
C ARG A 35 -10.53 11.13 4.29
N SER A 36 -11.58 11.88 4.53
CA SER A 36 -12.96 11.41 4.60
C SER A 36 -13.72 11.91 3.38
N TYR A 37 -14.62 11.09 2.86
CA TYR A 37 -15.46 11.44 1.72
C TYR A 37 -16.88 11.75 2.19
N GLY A 38 -17.36 12.95 1.85
CA GLY A 38 -18.73 13.38 2.11
C GLY A 38 -19.70 12.83 1.07
N ALA A 39 -20.97 12.68 1.48
CA ALA A 39 -22.07 12.33 0.58
C ALA A 39 -22.34 13.41 -0.49
N ASP A 40 -21.84 14.62 -0.26
CA ASP A 40 -21.89 15.77 -1.20
C ASP A 40 -20.77 15.72 -2.25
N GLY A 41 -19.93 14.68 -2.25
CA GLY A 41 -18.82 14.51 -3.17
C GLY A 41 -17.58 15.33 -2.82
N LYS A 42 -17.58 16.07 -1.70
CA LYS A 42 -16.40 16.79 -1.20
C LYS A 42 -15.58 15.89 -0.29
N SER A 43 -14.26 16.05 -0.36
CA SER A 43 -13.34 15.36 0.54
C SER A 43 -12.80 16.34 1.58
N THR A 44 -12.76 15.89 2.84
CA THR A 44 -12.26 16.66 3.98
C THR A 44 -11.20 15.86 4.73
N GLU A 45 -10.18 16.55 5.24
CA GLU A 45 -9.20 15.95 6.15
C GLU A 45 -9.88 15.64 7.49
N GLY A 46 -9.68 14.43 8.00
CA GLY A 46 -10.27 13.96 9.25
C GLY A 46 -9.50 14.42 10.49
N HIS A 47 -8.17 14.46 10.39
CA HIS A 47 -7.26 14.94 11.43
C HIS A 47 -5.99 15.54 10.81
N PRO A 48 -5.17 16.28 11.59
CA PRO A 48 -3.86 16.73 11.13
C PRO A 48 -2.95 15.55 10.74
N TRP A 49 -1.98 15.80 9.87
CA TRP A 49 -0.98 14.80 9.45
C TRP A 49 -0.15 14.26 10.63
N GLU A 50 -0.19 12.94 10.82
CA GLU A 50 0.39 12.22 11.95
C GLU A 50 1.57 11.31 11.55
N ASP A 51 1.64 10.89 10.29
CA ASP A 51 2.75 10.11 9.73
C ASP A 51 4.09 10.88 9.72
N ASN A 52 5.20 10.17 9.85
CA ASN A 52 6.54 10.74 9.69
C ASN A 52 7.50 9.73 9.04
N TRP A 53 8.63 10.19 8.50
CA TRP A 53 9.63 9.33 7.86
C TRP A 53 11.04 9.91 7.98
N LEU A 54 12.04 9.06 7.78
CA LEU A 54 13.45 9.47 7.71
C LEU A 54 14.21 8.64 6.66
N LYS A 55 15.22 9.25 6.03
CA LYS A 55 16.10 8.62 5.03
C LYS A 55 17.52 9.18 5.07
N PHE A 56 18.24 8.87 6.13
CA PHE A 56 19.59 9.39 6.37
C PHE A 56 20.68 8.47 5.84
N ARG A 57 21.78 9.08 5.43
CA ARG A 57 23.06 8.43 5.18
C ARG A 57 23.97 8.76 6.36
N GLY A 58 24.30 7.76 7.17
CA GLY A 58 25.33 7.90 8.19
C GLY A 58 26.74 7.83 7.60
N GLU A 59 27.73 7.95 8.48
CA GLU A 59 29.13 7.68 8.15
C GLU A 59 29.35 6.18 7.85
N ASN A 60 30.46 5.82 7.19
CA ASN A 60 30.89 4.42 6.99
C ASN A 60 29.88 3.50 6.26
N ASN A 61 29.19 4.00 5.24
CA ASN A 61 28.17 3.25 4.49
C ASN A 61 27.01 2.71 5.37
N CYS A 62 26.75 3.37 6.50
CA CYS A 62 25.54 3.15 7.28
C CYS A 62 24.39 3.95 6.68
N TYR A 63 23.22 3.33 6.52
CA TYR A 63 22.01 4.00 6.08
C TYR A 63 20.87 3.70 7.05
N LEU A 64 20.06 4.72 7.33
CA LEU A 64 18.92 4.62 8.23
C LEU A 64 17.66 5.11 7.50
N TYR A 65 16.66 4.24 7.43
CA TYR A 65 15.35 4.53 6.88
C TYR A 65 14.28 4.25 7.93
N GLY A 66 13.21 5.04 7.94
CA GLY A 66 12.11 4.83 8.87
C GLY A 66 10.80 5.35 8.32
N VAL A 67 9.72 4.66 8.62
CA VAL A 67 8.34 5.10 8.42
C VAL A 67 7.58 4.92 9.73
N PHE A 68 6.95 6.00 10.18
CA PHE A 68 6.25 6.10 11.45
C PHE A 68 4.79 6.43 11.19
N ASN A 69 3.89 5.66 11.80
CA ASN A 69 2.46 5.89 11.76
C ASN A 69 2.01 6.40 13.12
N GLY A 70 1.40 7.59 13.17
CA GLY A 70 0.96 8.24 14.40
C GLY A 70 -0.54 8.13 14.62
N TYR A 71 -0.97 8.31 15.87
CA TYR A 71 -2.38 8.50 16.21
C TYR A 71 -2.48 9.36 17.48
N ASP A 72 -3.64 9.99 17.70
CA ASP A 72 -3.89 10.91 18.81
C ASP A 72 -2.90 12.10 18.85
N GLY A 73 -2.47 12.56 17.67
CA GLY A 73 -1.51 13.65 17.47
C GLY A 73 -0.13 13.19 16.98
N ASN A 74 0.62 14.13 16.40
CA ASN A 74 1.91 13.86 15.74
C ASN A 74 3.14 14.09 16.65
N ARG A 75 2.94 14.39 17.94
CA ARG A 75 4.03 14.68 18.87
C ARG A 75 4.96 13.47 19.02
N VAL A 76 4.39 12.27 19.13
CA VAL A 76 5.16 11.04 19.34
C VAL A 76 5.94 10.65 18.10
N THR A 77 5.33 10.71 16.91
CA THR A 77 6.02 10.38 15.66
C THR A 77 7.21 11.32 15.40
N ASN A 78 7.04 12.62 15.65
CA ASN A 78 8.13 13.59 15.59
C ASN A 78 9.24 13.31 16.61
N PHE A 79 8.88 13.01 17.86
CA PHE A 79 9.85 12.68 18.91
C PHE A 79 10.66 11.42 18.56
N VAL A 80 9.97 10.37 18.10
CA VAL A 80 10.59 9.10 17.70
C VAL A 80 11.56 9.33 16.55
N GLY A 81 11.16 10.03 15.49
CA GLY A 81 12.02 10.30 14.34
C GLY A 81 13.32 11.03 14.72
N GLN A 82 13.22 12.05 15.58
CA GLN A 82 14.38 12.80 16.05
C GLN A 82 15.26 11.98 17.00
N ARG A 83 14.67 11.37 18.03
CA ARG A 83 15.43 10.69 19.07
C ARG A 83 16.08 9.41 18.54
N LEU A 84 15.39 8.65 17.71
CA LEU A 84 15.93 7.43 17.13
C LEU A 84 17.13 7.72 16.20
N SER A 85 17.08 8.83 15.47
CA SER A 85 18.22 9.29 14.67
C SER A 85 19.46 9.58 15.53
N ALA A 86 19.27 10.19 16.72
CA ALA A 86 20.36 10.50 17.65
C ALA A 86 20.99 9.23 18.23
N GLU A 87 20.18 8.23 18.56
CA GLU A 87 20.63 6.99 19.19
C GLU A 87 21.31 6.02 18.20
N LEU A 88 21.19 6.24 16.89
CA LEU A 88 21.74 5.34 15.87
C LEU A 88 22.87 5.97 15.04
N LEU A 89 22.79 7.27 14.74
CA LEU A 89 23.71 7.92 13.79
C LEU A 89 24.85 8.71 14.44
N LEU A 90 24.84 8.91 15.76
CA LEU A 90 25.86 9.67 16.49
C LEU A 90 26.97 8.77 17.05
N GLY A 91 27.40 7.78 16.26
CA GLY A 91 28.51 6.90 16.58
C GLY A 91 28.13 5.57 17.27
N GLN A 92 26.85 5.25 17.41
CA GLN A 92 26.41 3.98 18.00
C GLN A 92 26.47 2.80 17.02
N LEU A 93 26.50 3.06 15.71
CA LEU A 93 26.66 2.05 14.67
C LEU A 93 28.02 2.21 13.97
N HIS A 94 28.79 1.11 13.95
CA HIS A 94 30.09 1.05 13.28
C HIS A 94 30.14 -0.10 12.29
N ALA A 95 30.96 0.05 11.24
CA ALA A 95 31.15 -0.99 10.24
C ALA A 95 31.70 -2.30 10.82
N ASP A 96 32.43 -2.27 11.93
CA ASP A 96 32.99 -3.50 12.52
C ASP A 96 31.99 -4.26 13.42
N HIS A 97 30.75 -3.78 13.54
CA HIS A 97 29.73 -4.43 14.37
C HIS A 97 29.27 -5.77 13.80
N SER A 98 29.16 -6.75 14.70
CA SER A 98 28.51 -8.02 14.39
C SER A 98 26.99 -7.86 14.34
N ASP A 99 26.30 -8.84 13.75
CA ASP A 99 24.84 -8.85 13.68
C ASP A 99 24.20 -8.78 15.09
N ALA A 100 24.86 -9.37 16.10
CA ALA A 100 24.42 -9.31 17.50
C ALA A 100 24.61 -7.92 18.14
N ASP A 101 25.65 -7.18 17.73
CA ASP A 101 25.88 -5.81 18.20
C ASP A 101 24.83 -4.86 17.63
N VAL A 102 24.52 -4.98 16.33
CA VAL A 102 23.44 -4.21 15.69
C VAL A 102 22.10 -4.50 16.36
N TYR A 103 21.80 -5.76 16.65
CA TYR A 103 20.59 -6.16 17.39
C TYR A 103 20.51 -5.48 18.77
N ARG A 104 21.60 -5.49 19.53
CA ARG A 104 21.68 -4.84 20.85
C ARG A 104 21.49 -3.32 20.76
N VAL A 105 22.14 -2.67 19.80
CA VAL A 105 22.03 -1.22 19.60
C VAL A 105 20.61 -0.82 19.22
N LEU A 106 19.95 -1.57 18.33
CA LEU A 106 18.56 -1.33 17.96
C LEU A 106 17.61 -1.48 19.16
N LEU A 107 17.75 -2.53 19.96
CA LEU A 107 16.93 -2.68 21.18
C LEU A 107 17.13 -1.52 22.16
N GLN A 108 18.38 -1.14 22.39
CA GLN A 108 18.71 -0.03 23.29
C GLN A 108 18.15 1.30 22.78
N ALA A 109 18.25 1.57 21.48
CA ALA A 109 17.72 2.79 20.88
C ALA A 109 16.21 2.92 21.11
N PHE A 110 15.43 1.86 20.87
CA PHE A 110 13.98 1.87 21.10
C PHE A 110 13.62 1.97 22.59
N ASP A 111 14.35 1.30 23.48
CA ASP A 111 14.15 1.41 24.95
C ASP A 111 14.41 2.84 25.45
N VAL A 112 15.48 3.49 24.98
CA VAL A 112 15.79 4.88 25.32
C VAL A 112 14.75 5.84 24.77
N VAL A 113 14.29 5.66 23.52
CA VAL A 113 13.23 6.47 22.92
C VAL A 113 11.94 6.39 23.73
N GLU A 114 11.49 5.19 24.08
CA GLU A 114 10.27 4.99 24.87
C GLU A 114 10.40 5.63 26.27
N ARG A 115 11.49 5.36 26.99
CA ARG A 115 11.70 5.89 28.34
C ARG A 115 11.78 7.41 28.34
N SER A 116 12.60 7.98 27.46
CA SER A 116 12.76 9.44 27.36
C SER A 116 11.46 10.13 26.96
N PHE A 117 10.62 9.52 26.11
CA PHE A 117 9.30 10.06 25.80
C PHE A 117 8.39 10.09 27.03
N LEU A 118 8.30 8.97 27.76
CA LEU A 118 7.47 8.88 28.97
C LEU A 118 7.94 9.85 30.06
N GLU A 119 9.25 9.98 30.28
CA GLU A 119 9.82 10.98 31.19
C GLU A 119 9.48 12.41 30.75
N SER A 120 9.43 12.68 29.44
CA SER A 120 9.09 14.02 28.91
C SER A 120 7.66 14.46 29.15
N ILE A 121 6.77 13.55 29.56
CA ILE A 121 5.35 13.84 29.84
C ILE A 121 5.00 13.74 31.33
N ASP A 122 5.91 13.31 32.20
CA ASP A 122 5.64 13.10 33.64
C ASP A 122 5.18 14.39 34.35
N ASP A 123 5.82 15.53 34.08
CA ASP A 123 5.41 16.83 34.65
C ASP A 123 3.99 17.22 34.23
N ALA A 124 3.63 16.95 32.97
CA ALA A 124 2.32 17.24 32.42
C ALA A 124 1.25 16.27 32.97
N LEU A 125 1.61 15.01 33.23
CA LEU A 125 0.75 14.04 33.92
C LEU A 125 0.48 14.46 35.37
N ALA A 126 1.50 14.94 36.08
CA ALA A 126 1.33 15.47 37.44
C ALA A 126 0.43 16.72 37.45
N GLU A 127 0.59 17.62 36.47
CA GLU A 127 -0.30 18.77 36.28
C GLU A 127 -1.74 18.34 35.99
N LYS A 128 -1.94 17.34 35.11
CA LYS A 128 -3.26 16.76 34.82
C LYS A 128 -3.93 16.22 36.08
N ALA A 129 -3.24 15.41 36.87
CA ALA A 129 -3.78 14.84 38.11
C ALA A 129 -4.17 15.94 39.12
N SER A 130 -3.34 16.97 39.27
CA SER A 130 -3.62 18.13 40.13
C SER A 130 -4.83 18.95 39.66
N LEU A 131 -5.02 19.13 38.35
CA LEU A 131 -6.18 19.82 37.79
C LEU A 131 -7.46 18.95 37.91
N GLN A 132 -7.35 17.64 37.74
CA GLN A 132 -8.47 16.72 37.91
C GLN A 132 -8.97 16.67 39.36
N SER A 133 -8.07 16.71 40.36
CA SER A 133 -8.47 16.72 41.78
C SER A 133 -9.21 18.01 42.20
N GLN A 134 -9.12 19.07 41.41
CA GLN A 134 -9.83 20.32 41.63
C GLN A 134 -11.25 20.31 41.02
N LEU A 135 -11.56 19.33 40.18
CA LEU A 135 -12.89 19.18 39.57
C LEU A 135 -13.81 18.31 40.43
N PRO A 136 -15.11 18.63 40.51
CA PRO A 136 -16.09 17.74 41.13
C PRO A 136 -16.18 16.41 40.37
N GLU A 137 -16.01 15.29 41.08
CA GLU A 137 -16.15 13.95 40.50
C GLU A 137 -17.57 13.70 39.97
N GLY A 138 -17.68 13.07 38.80
CA GLY A 138 -18.95 12.63 38.24
C GLY A 138 -19.82 13.71 37.59
N VAL A 139 -19.41 14.98 37.59
CA VAL A 139 -20.13 16.05 36.88
C VAL A 139 -19.63 16.16 35.43
N PRO A 140 -20.51 15.98 34.43
CA PRO A 140 -20.14 16.14 33.03
C PRO A 140 -19.60 17.54 32.72
N GLN A 141 -18.58 17.63 31.85
CA GLN A 141 -17.93 18.91 31.50
C GLN A 141 -18.89 20.03 31.07
N HIS A 142 -20.04 19.69 30.47
CA HIS A 142 -21.02 20.66 30.00
C HIS A 142 -21.90 21.27 31.11
N GLN A 143 -21.90 20.70 32.31
CA GLN A 143 -22.67 21.18 33.47
C GLN A 143 -21.78 21.87 34.52
N LEU A 144 -20.48 21.97 34.25
CA LEU A 144 -19.54 22.59 35.18
C LEU A 144 -19.79 24.10 35.24
N PRO A 145 -19.84 24.69 36.46
CA PRO A 145 -19.89 26.13 36.64
C PRO A 145 -18.73 26.84 35.91
N SER A 146 -18.96 28.06 35.43
CA SER A 146 -18.00 28.84 34.64
C SER A 146 -16.63 29.04 35.31
N GLN A 147 -16.56 28.95 36.64
CA GLN A 147 -15.32 29.00 37.41
C GLN A 147 -14.32 27.87 37.07
N PHE A 148 -14.82 26.71 36.62
CA PHE A 148 -13.99 25.55 36.24
C PHE A 148 -13.59 25.56 34.77
N GLN A 149 -14.12 26.49 33.97
CA GLN A 149 -13.87 26.54 32.53
C GLN A 149 -12.37 26.67 32.21
N LYS A 150 -11.64 27.50 32.97
CA LYS A 150 -10.18 27.64 32.83
C LYS A 150 -9.42 26.33 33.14
N ILE A 151 -9.89 25.57 34.13
CA ILE A 151 -9.30 24.28 34.52
C ILE A 151 -9.55 23.25 33.41
N VAL A 152 -10.77 23.21 32.88
CA VAL A 152 -11.14 22.32 31.75
C VAL A 152 -10.34 22.67 30.49
N GLU A 153 -10.18 23.95 30.17
CA GLU A 153 -9.37 24.40 29.03
C GLU A 153 -7.90 24.01 29.20
N ARG A 154 -7.33 24.20 30.40
CA ARG A 154 -5.96 23.78 30.68
C ARG A 154 -5.83 22.25 30.63
N LEU A 155 -6.79 21.49 31.15
CA LEU A 155 -6.82 20.04 31.02
C LEU A 155 -6.85 19.57 29.57
N LYS A 156 -7.65 20.21 28.70
CA LYS A 156 -7.68 19.91 27.27
C LYS A 156 -6.37 20.26 26.57
N ALA A 157 -5.66 21.29 27.03
CA ALA A 157 -4.32 21.61 26.52
C ALA A 157 -3.30 20.55 26.96
N VAL A 158 -3.27 20.23 28.25
CA VAL A 158 -2.39 19.20 28.81
C VAL A 158 -2.67 17.83 28.17
N GLU A 159 -3.94 17.47 27.96
CA GLU A 159 -4.31 16.22 27.28
C GLU A 159 -3.72 16.14 25.87
N ARG A 160 -3.76 17.23 25.09
CA ARG A 160 -3.13 17.30 23.77
C ARG A 160 -1.61 17.26 23.83
N GLU A 161 -1.02 17.75 24.92
CA GLU A 161 0.42 17.66 25.13
C GLU A 161 0.82 16.20 25.38
N ILE A 162 0.15 15.48 26.29
CA ILE A 162 0.56 14.12 26.70
C ILE A 162 0.04 13.00 25.79
N SER A 163 -1.01 13.26 25.00
CA SER A 163 -1.60 12.26 24.11
C SER A 163 -0.70 11.95 22.92
N GLY A 164 -0.92 10.76 22.38
CA GLY A 164 -0.32 10.31 21.15
C GLY A 164 0.39 8.98 21.30
N GLY A 165 0.43 8.24 20.21
CA GLY A 165 1.25 7.05 20.08
C GLY A 165 1.80 6.93 18.67
N ALA A 166 2.79 6.05 18.51
CA ALA A 166 3.39 5.78 17.22
C ALA A 166 3.67 4.29 17.03
N MET A 167 3.48 3.85 15.79
CA MET A 167 4.05 2.61 15.25
C MET A 167 5.26 2.99 14.40
N ALA A 168 6.27 2.13 14.38
CA ALA A 168 7.53 2.42 13.73
C ALA A 168 8.04 1.21 12.97
N ILE A 169 8.49 1.41 11.74
CA ILE A 169 9.34 0.44 11.05
C ILE A 169 10.61 1.11 10.59
N VAL A 170 11.74 0.50 10.93
CA VAL A 170 13.07 1.09 10.75
C VAL A 170 13.96 0.09 10.05
N ALA A 171 14.62 0.54 8.99
CA ALA A 171 15.59 -0.26 8.26
C ALA A 171 16.99 0.34 8.41
N VAL A 172 17.93 -0.46 8.91
CA VAL A 172 19.36 -0.14 8.96
C VAL A 172 20.07 -0.97 7.90
N ILE A 173 20.85 -0.30 7.05
CA ILE A 173 21.77 -0.97 6.13
C ILE A 173 23.18 -0.68 6.58
N LEU A 174 23.91 -1.74 6.93
CA LEU A 174 25.28 -1.65 7.40
C LEU A 174 26.10 -2.73 6.68
N ASN A 175 27.17 -2.33 5.99
CA ASN A 175 28.02 -3.23 5.19
C ASN A 175 27.23 -4.16 4.26
N ASN A 176 26.26 -3.60 3.53
CA ASN A 176 25.40 -4.34 2.62
C ASN A 176 24.55 -5.46 3.28
N LYS A 177 24.41 -5.43 4.61
CA LYS A 177 23.43 -6.22 5.35
C LYS A 177 22.26 -5.34 5.77
N LEU A 178 21.06 -5.87 5.59
CA LEU A 178 19.81 -5.21 5.97
C LEU A 178 19.28 -5.76 7.30
N PHE A 179 18.92 -4.84 8.19
CA PHE A 179 18.25 -5.09 9.47
C PHE A 179 16.96 -4.28 9.53
N ILE A 180 15.87 -4.91 9.93
CA ILE A 180 14.54 -4.32 10.09
C ILE A 180 14.17 -4.41 11.56
N ALA A 181 13.82 -3.29 12.18
CA ALA A 181 13.23 -3.22 13.51
C ALA A 181 11.79 -2.72 13.38
N ASN A 182 10.81 -3.52 13.82
CA ASN A 182 9.39 -3.21 13.73
C ASN A 182 8.75 -3.06 15.11
N VAL A 183 7.91 -2.04 15.27
CA VAL A 183 6.97 -1.85 16.37
C VAL A 183 5.62 -1.47 15.77
N GLY A 184 4.86 -2.47 15.34
CA GLY A 184 3.44 -2.33 15.02
C GLY A 184 3.07 -2.99 13.69
N THR A 185 2.28 -2.28 12.91
CA THR A 185 1.57 -2.74 11.70
C THR A 185 2.14 -2.13 10.40
N ASN A 186 3.18 -1.31 10.48
CA ASN A 186 3.91 -0.84 9.30
C ASN A 186 4.66 -2.02 8.66
N ARG A 187 4.89 -1.97 7.34
CA ARG A 187 5.44 -3.11 6.59
C ARG A 187 6.72 -2.78 5.85
N ALA A 188 7.66 -3.73 5.87
CA ALA A 188 8.89 -3.73 5.10
C ALA A 188 8.85 -4.86 4.07
N LEU A 189 8.96 -4.54 2.78
CA LEU A 189 8.99 -5.51 1.70
C LEU A 189 10.35 -5.48 1.00
N LEU A 190 10.96 -6.64 0.82
CA LEU A 190 12.11 -6.80 -0.06
C LEU A 190 11.64 -7.36 -1.39
N CYS A 191 11.78 -6.54 -2.43
CA CYS A 191 11.39 -6.87 -3.79
C CYS A 191 12.64 -7.21 -4.59
N LYS A 192 12.86 -8.50 -4.89
CA LYS A 192 14.01 -8.99 -5.66
C LYS A 192 13.61 -9.24 -7.10
N SER A 193 14.38 -8.69 -8.04
CA SER A 193 14.24 -8.98 -9.45
C SER A 193 14.91 -10.32 -9.76
N THR A 194 14.10 -11.33 -10.10
CA THR A 194 14.57 -12.67 -10.50
C THR A 194 14.24 -12.92 -11.96
N VAL A 195 14.71 -14.04 -12.53
CA VAL A 195 14.39 -14.42 -13.91
C VAL A 195 12.89 -14.66 -14.14
N ASP A 196 12.17 -15.08 -13.10
CA ASP A 196 10.73 -15.36 -13.13
C ASP A 196 9.88 -14.10 -12.88
N GLY A 197 10.52 -12.94 -12.67
CA GLY A 197 9.88 -11.67 -12.35
C GLY A 197 10.22 -11.16 -10.95
N LEU A 198 9.32 -10.33 -10.41
CA LEU A 198 9.52 -9.66 -9.12
C LEU A 198 9.08 -10.58 -7.97
N GLN A 199 10.04 -11.07 -7.18
CA GLN A 199 9.77 -11.80 -5.94
C GLN A 199 9.59 -10.79 -4.80
N VAL A 200 8.42 -10.82 -4.15
CA VAL A 200 8.06 -9.92 -3.04
C VAL A 200 8.06 -10.72 -1.74
N THR A 201 8.84 -10.28 -0.75
CA THR A 201 8.88 -10.92 0.57
C THR A 201 8.72 -9.86 1.66
N GLN A 202 7.73 -10.04 2.53
CA GLN A 202 7.58 -9.21 3.72
C GLN A 202 8.64 -9.63 4.76
N LEU A 203 9.44 -8.66 5.23
CA LEU A 203 10.57 -8.91 6.13
C LEU A 203 10.17 -8.89 7.62
N ASN A 204 9.08 -8.22 7.97
CA ASN A 204 8.56 -8.13 9.33
C ASN A 204 7.22 -8.87 9.47
N VAL A 205 6.81 -9.14 10.71
CA VAL A 205 5.45 -9.62 11.00
C VAL A 205 4.61 -8.47 11.56
N ASP A 206 3.33 -8.42 11.18
CA ASP A 206 2.41 -7.43 11.72
C ASP A 206 2.10 -7.78 13.18
N HIS A 207 2.27 -6.82 14.09
CA HIS A 207 1.93 -6.99 15.51
C HIS A 207 0.45 -6.72 15.72
N THR A 208 -0.41 -7.71 15.47
CA THR A 208 -1.87 -7.60 15.63
C THR A 208 -2.42 -8.72 16.50
N THR A 209 -3.72 -8.65 16.78
CA THR A 209 -4.47 -9.70 17.47
C THR A 209 -4.69 -10.96 16.63
N GLU A 210 -4.32 -10.94 15.34
CA GLU A 210 -4.32 -12.13 14.47
C GLU A 210 -2.96 -12.86 14.49
N ASN A 211 -1.92 -12.22 15.02
CA ASN A 211 -0.61 -12.84 15.17
C ASN A 211 -0.62 -13.79 16.37
N GLU A 212 -0.44 -15.08 16.10
CA GLU A 212 -0.47 -16.14 17.12
C GLU A 212 0.64 -16.00 18.17
N ASP A 213 1.81 -15.46 17.82
CA ASP A 213 2.89 -15.23 18.78
C ASP A 213 2.55 -14.07 19.75
N GLU A 214 1.88 -13.03 19.25
CA GLU A 214 1.39 -11.92 20.08
C GLU A 214 0.19 -12.34 20.95
N LEU A 215 -0.71 -13.19 20.43
CA LEU A 215 -1.79 -13.81 21.22
C LEU A 215 -1.25 -14.72 22.32
N PHE A 216 -0.20 -15.49 22.02
CA PHE A 216 0.50 -16.29 23.00
C PHE A 216 1.12 -15.40 24.08
N ARG A 217 1.79 -14.30 23.69
CA ARG A 217 2.32 -13.29 24.63
C ARG A 217 1.23 -12.73 25.55
N PHE A 218 0.06 -12.37 25.03
CA PHE A 218 -1.07 -11.93 25.86
C PHE A 218 -1.56 -13.02 26.83
N SER A 219 -1.63 -14.28 26.38
CA SER A 219 -2.01 -15.41 27.24
C SER A 219 -1.04 -15.59 28.41
N GLN A 220 0.27 -15.42 28.17
CA GLN A 220 1.30 -15.47 29.22
C GLN A 220 1.14 -14.36 30.26
N LEU A 221 0.58 -13.21 29.86
CA LEU A 221 0.24 -12.10 30.76
C LEU A 221 -1.04 -12.33 31.57
N GLY A 222 -1.76 -13.43 31.32
CA GLY A 222 -3.02 -13.75 32.00
C GLY A 222 -4.26 -13.17 31.33
N LEU A 223 -4.14 -12.70 30.09
CA LEU A 223 -5.27 -12.19 29.31
C LEU A 223 -5.96 -13.30 28.52
N ASP A 224 -7.25 -13.11 28.25
CA ASP A 224 -8.04 -14.00 27.41
C ASP A 224 -7.77 -13.70 25.92
N ALA A 225 -6.90 -14.51 25.31
CA ALA A 225 -6.58 -14.40 23.89
C ALA A 225 -7.79 -14.59 22.97
N GLY A 226 -8.79 -15.40 23.37
CA GLY A 226 -10.01 -15.59 22.60
C GLY A 226 -10.84 -14.30 22.54
N LYS A 227 -11.03 -13.64 23.69
CA LYS A 227 -11.72 -12.34 23.76
C LYS A 227 -10.96 -11.26 22.99
N ILE A 228 -9.63 -11.22 23.11
CA ILE A 228 -8.78 -10.24 22.40
C ILE A 228 -8.87 -10.43 20.88
N LYS A 229 -8.74 -11.67 20.40
CA LYS A 229 -8.86 -11.99 18.97
C LYS A 229 -10.23 -11.63 18.43
N GLN A 230 -11.30 -11.91 19.17
CA GLN A 230 -12.66 -11.58 18.75
C GLN A 230 -12.92 -10.08 18.63
N VAL A 231 -12.35 -9.26 19.54
CA VAL A 231 -12.52 -7.80 19.50
C VAL A 231 -11.66 -7.17 18.39
N GLY A 232 -10.49 -7.75 18.10
CA GLY A 232 -9.61 -7.35 17.01
C GLY A 232 -8.81 -6.06 17.28
N THR A 233 -9.37 -5.11 18.02
CA THR A 233 -8.79 -3.78 18.30
C THR A 233 -8.66 -3.51 19.80
N ILE A 234 -7.62 -2.75 20.18
CA ILE A 234 -7.36 -2.35 21.56
C ILE A 234 -7.23 -0.82 21.59
N CYS A 235 -8.17 -0.15 22.25
CA CYS A 235 -8.23 1.32 22.31
C CYS A 235 -8.22 2.01 20.94
N GLY A 236 -8.97 1.47 19.98
CA GLY A 236 -9.13 2.06 18.63
C GLY A 236 -8.02 1.72 17.63
N GLN A 237 -7.06 0.88 18.01
CA GLN A 237 -5.91 0.50 17.18
C GLN A 237 -5.75 -1.02 17.15
N GLU A 238 -5.40 -1.60 15.99
CA GLU A 238 -5.16 -3.05 15.83
C GLU A 238 -3.78 -3.48 16.35
N SER A 239 -2.82 -2.55 16.40
CA SER A 239 -1.45 -2.85 16.79
C SER A 239 -1.32 -3.30 18.25
N THR A 240 -0.58 -4.37 18.52
CA THR A 240 -0.30 -4.89 19.86
C THR A 240 1.02 -4.37 20.46
N ARG A 241 1.84 -3.68 19.66
CA ARG A 241 3.07 -3.00 20.09
C ARG A 241 3.12 -1.56 19.61
N ARG A 242 3.37 -0.62 20.53
CA ARG A 242 3.27 0.83 20.27
C ARG A 242 4.28 1.60 21.11
N ILE A 243 4.83 2.67 20.55
CA ILE A 243 5.68 3.63 21.24
C ILE A 243 4.81 4.77 21.79
N GLY A 244 5.10 5.22 23.01
CA GLY A 244 4.30 6.24 23.69
C GLY A 244 2.96 5.71 24.20
N ASP A 245 1.87 6.44 23.96
CA ASP A 245 0.51 6.15 24.43
C ASP A 245 0.43 5.86 25.93
N TYR A 246 0.49 6.93 26.72
CA TYR A 246 0.45 6.83 28.18
C TYR A 246 -0.82 6.12 28.69
N LYS A 247 -1.93 6.16 27.92
CA LYS A 247 -3.22 5.55 28.32
C LYS A 247 -3.07 4.04 28.44
N VAL A 248 -2.43 3.39 27.47
CA VAL A 248 -2.19 1.94 27.50
C VAL A 248 -0.94 1.53 28.28
N LYS A 249 0.01 2.46 28.50
CA LYS A 249 1.24 2.18 29.27
C LYS A 249 1.05 2.28 30.78
N TYR A 250 0.23 3.23 31.24
CA TYR A 250 -0.04 3.46 32.67
C TYR A 250 -1.46 3.04 33.09
N GLY A 251 -2.47 3.22 32.23
CA GLY A 251 -3.88 2.99 32.54
C GLY A 251 -4.45 1.66 32.04
N TYR A 252 -3.62 0.66 31.72
CA TYR A 252 -4.13 -0.62 31.20
C TYR A 252 -4.98 -1.42 32.20
N THR A 253 -4.81 -1.18 33.50
CA THR A 253 -5.65 -1.80 34.55
C THR A 253 -7.10 -1.33 34.49
N ASP A 254 -7.33 -0.12 33.98
CA ASP A 254 -8.66 0.50 33.89
C ASP A 254 -9.39 0.13 32.59
N ILE A 255 -8.69 -0.54 31.66
CA ILE A 255 -9.25 -1.03 30.41
C ILE A 255 -9.75 -2.45 30.64
N GLU A 256 -11.06 -2.68 30.54
CA GLU A 256 -11.70 -3.98 30.84
C GLU A 256 -10.99 -5.16 30.14
N LEU A 257 -10.65 -4.99 28.85
CA LEU A 257 -9.98 -6.00 28.03
C LEU A 257 -8.57 -6.36 28.54
N LEU A 258 -7.89 -5.43 29.21
CA LEU A 258 -6.48 -5.54 29.62
C LEU A 258 -6.30 -5.63 31.15
N SER A 259 -7.38 -5.48 31.91
CA SER A 259 -7.38 -5.38 33.38
C SER A 259 -6.71 -6.54 34.10
N ALA A 260 -6.72 -7.74 33.52
CA ALA A 260 -6.12 -8.94 34.09
C ALA A 260 -4.61 -9.10 33.80
N ALA A 261 -4.00 -8.17 33.04
CA ALA A 261 -2.60 -8.28 32.65
C ALA A 261 -1.65 -8.12 33.84
N LYS A 262 -0.70 -9.06 33.99
CA LYS A 262 0.34 -9.02 35.04
C LYS A 262 1.40 -7.93 34.82
N SER A 263 1.58 -7.51 33.58
CA SER A 263 2.49 -6.43 33.18
C SER A 263 1.97 -5.76 31.92
N LYS A 264 2.64 -4.71 31.45
CA LYS A 264 2.24 -3.93 30.27
C LYS A 264 1.89 -4.84 29.08
N PRO A 265 0.62 -4.88 28.64
CA PRO A 265 0.21 -5.72 27.52
C PRO A 265 0.64 -5.14 26.18
N ILE A 266 0.58 -3.81 26.02
CA ILE A 266 1.10 -3.11 24.84
C ILE A 266 2.52 -2.65 25.15
N ILE A 267 3.50 -3.26 24.46
CA ILE A 267 4.93 -3.00 24.66
C ILE A 267 5.52 -2.14 23.53
N ALA A 268 6.67 -1.51 23.77
CA ALA A 268 7.41 -0.72 22.78
C ALA A 268 8.68 -1.45 22.26
N GLU A 269 8.89 -2.70 22.67
CA GLU A 269 10.07 -3.48 22.27
C GLU A 269 9.97 -3.90 20.80
N PRO A 270 10.97 -3.57 19.97
CA PRO A 270 10.97 -3.91 18.55
C PRO A 270 11.19 -5.40 18.34
N GLU A 271 10.49 -5.96 17.36
CA GLU A 271 10.90 -7.22 16.74
C GLU A 271 11.95 -6.90 15.67
N ILE A 272 13.12 -7.54 15.76
CA ILE A 272 14.23 -7.27 14.85
C ILE A 272 14.46 -8.49 13.95
N HIS A 273 14.36 -8.26 12.65
CA HIS A 273 14.68 -9.21 11.60
C HIS A 273 15.95 -8.73 10.89
N GLY A 274 17.02 -9.51 10.85
CA GLY A 274 18.31 -9.00 10.39
C GLY A 274 19.22 -10.03 9.74
N GLY A 275 20.35 -9.54 9.23
CA GLY A 275 21.37 -10.36 8.58
C GLY A 275 21.08 -10.69 7.11
N HIS A 276 20.13 -10.00 6.47
CA HIS A 276 19.87 -10.20 5.05
C HIS A 276 21.00 -9.57 4.22
N SER A 277 21.86 -10.41 3.63
CA SER A 277 22.86 -9.94 2.67
C SER A 277 22.17 -9.41 1.41
N LEU A 278 22.57 -8.21 1.02
CA LEU A 278 22.15 -7.54 -0.22
C LEU A 278 23.20 -7.73 -1.34
N ASP A 279 24.21 -8.59 -1.14
CA ASP A 279 25.27 -8.83 -2.12
C ASP A 279 24.69 -9.48 -3.38
N GLY A 280 24.87 -8.82 -4.53
CA GLY A 280 24.34 -9.30 -5.82
C GLY A 280 22.82 -9.26 -5.95
N VAL A 281 22.10 -8.65 -5.00
CA VAL A 281 20.64 -8.49 -5.10
C VAL A 281 20.31 -7.29 -5.95
N THR A 282 19.55 -7.50 -7.03
CA THR A 282 18.96 -6.42 -7.84
C THR A 282 17.49 -6.26 -7.49
N GLY A 283 17.06 -5.07 -7.11
CA GLY A 283 15.68 -4.84 -6.67
C GLY A 283 15.50 -3.57 -5.87
N PHE A 284 14.54 -3.57 -4.96
CA PHE A 284 14.28 -2.43 -4.08
C PHE A 284 13.66 -2.86 -2.74
N LEU A 285 13.88 -2.07 -1.70
CA LEU A 285 13.22 -2.16 -0.40
C LEU A 285 12.07 -1.16 -0.35
N VAL A 286 10.96 -1.59 0.22
CA VAL A 286 9.77 -0.77 0.48
C VAL A 286 9.54 -0.70 1.98
N LEU A 287 9.34 0.50 2.52
CA LEU A 287 8.74 0.71 3.84
C LEU A 287 7.43 1.48 3.64
N MET A 288 6.34 1.02 4.25
CA MET A 288 5.03 1.65 4.10
C MET A 288 4.24 1.70 5.41
N SER A 289 3.46 2.77 5.58
CA SER A 289 2.55 2.92 6.72
C SER A 289 1.29 2.09 6.56
N GLU A 290 0.61 1.84 7.68
CA GLU A 290 -0.65 1.09 7.73
C GLU A 290 -1.73 1.65 6.80
N GLY A 291 -1.89 2.98 6.77
CA GLY A 291 -2.94 3.62 5.97
C GLY A 291 -2.83 3.35 4.47
N LEU A 292 -1.61 3.17 3.94
CA LEU A 292 -1.40 2.90 2.51
C LEU A 292 -1.96 1.52 2.10
N TYR A 293 -1.53 0.45 2.76
CA TYR A 293 -1.96 -0.89 2.37
C TYR A 293 -3.40 -1.16 2.81
N LYS A 294 -3.87 -0.63 3.95
CA LYS A 294 -5.26 -0.76 4.39
C LYS A 294 -6.23 -0.10 3.41
N ALA A 295 -5.89 1.06 2.85
CA ALA A 295 -6.71 1.69 1.82
C ALA A 295 -6.83 0.81 0.56
N LEU A 296 -5.74 0.14 0.16
CA LEU A 296 -5.78 -0.80 -0.96
C LEU A 296 -6.59 -2.06 -0.64
N GLU A 297 -6.42 -2.64 0.56
CA GLU A 297 -7.20 -3.80 1.01
C GLU A 297 -8.70 -3.48 1.14
N ALA A 298 -9.05 -2.27 1.57
CA ALA A 298 -10.43 -1.80 1.58
C ALA A 298 -11.01 -1.78 0.15
N ALA A 299 -10.24 -1.28 -0.82
CA ALA A 299 -10.69 -1.16 -2.21
C ALA A 299 -10.73 -2.48 -2.99
N HIS A 300 -9.74 -3.37 -2.84
CA HIS A 300 -9.60 -4.59 -3.65
C HIS A 300 -9.90 -5.90 -2.90
N GLY A 301 -9.88 -5.88 -1.58
CA GLY A 301 -9.98 -7.09 -0.75
C GLY A 301 -8.69 -7.38 0.02
N PRO A 302 -8.78 -8.17 1.10
CA PRO A 302 -7.63 -8.47 1.95
C PRO A 302 -6.61 -9.38 1.23
N GLY A 303 -5.33 -9.22 1.58
CA GLY A 303 -4.29 -10.25 1.35
C GLY A 303 -3.47 -10.14 0.07
N GLN A 304 -3.73 -9.18 -0.83
CA GLN A 304 -2.93 -8.97 -2.06
C GLN A 304 -2.19 -7.62 -2.12
N ALA A 305 -2.33 -6.78 -1.08
CA ALA A 305 -1.79 -5.42 -1.12
C ALA A 305 -0.27 -5.37 -1.28
N ASN A 306 0.47 -6.31 -0.69
CA ASN A 306 1.94 -6.35 -0.80
C ASN A 306 2.39 -6.55 -2.26
N GLN A 307 1.79 -7.52 -2.96
CA GLN A 307 2.11 -7.84 -4.34
C GLN A 307 1.68 -6.71 -5.28
N GLU A 308 0.49 -6.15 -5.07
CA GLU A 308 -0.02 -5.06 -5.89
C GLU A 308 0.80 -3.78 -5.74
N ILE A 309 1.16 -3.38 -4.52
CA ILE A 309 2.01 -2.21 -4.28
C ILE A 309 3.39 -2.41 -4.92
N ALA A 310 4.00 -3.58 -4.76
CA ALA A 310 5.28 -3.89 -5.38
C ALA A 310 5.21 -3.84 -6.92
N ALA A 311 4.12 -4.34 -7.52
CA ALA A 311 3.90 -4.29 -8.97
C ALA A 311 3.66 -2.86 -9.47
N MET A 312 2.92 -2.04 -8.71
CA MET A 312 2.75 -0.61 -9.00
C MET A 312 4.09 0.11 -8.98
N ILE A 313 4.93 -0.13 -7.97
CA ILE A 313 6.27 0.45 -7.86
C ILE A 313 7.13 0.05 -9.05
N ALA A 314 7.18 -1.25 -9.40
CA ALA A 314 7.95 -1.73 -10.56
C ALA A 314 7.49 -1.11 -11.90
N THR A 315 6.18 -0.86 -12.04
CA THR A 315 5.65 -0.16 -13.22
C THR A 315 6.09 1.30 -13.27
N GLU A 316 6.11 1.98 -12.12
CA GLU A 316 6.52 3.39 -12.04
C GLU A 316 8.04 3.56 -12.14
N PHE A 317 8.85 2.57 -11.74
CA PHE A 317 10.31 2.56 -11.97
C PHE A 317 10.66 2.71 -13.46
N ALA A 318 9.86 2.13 -14.36
CA ALA A 318 10.10 2.23 -15.80
C ALA A 318 9.74 3.61 -16.40
N LYS A 319 8.85 4.38 -15.75
CA LYS A 319 8.29 5.63 -16.29
C LYS A 319 8.93 6.88 -15.68
N GLN A 320 9.20 6.84 -14.39
CA GLN A 320 9.59 8.02 -13.63
C GLN A 320 11.10 8.27 -13.70
N THR A 321 11.50 9.52 -13.46
CA THR A 321 12.91 9.95 -13.50
C THR A 321 13.55 10.06 -12.12
N SER A 322 12.77 9.99 -11.03
CA SER A 322 13.24 10.05 -9.65
C SER A 322 12.50 9.07 -8.75
N LEU A 323 13.16 8.62 -7.67
CA LEU A 323 12.56 7.69 -6.71
C LEU A 323 11.41 8.33 -5.91
N ASP A 324 11.48 9.63 -5.64
CA ASP A 324 10.39 10.36 -4.99
C ASP A 324 9.15 10.40 -5.90
N ALA A 325 9.33 10.59 -7.22
CA ALA A 325 8.22 10.50 -8.18
C ALA A 325 7.65 9.08 -8.28
N VAL A 326 8.48 8.04 -8.24
CA VAL A 326 8.03 6.64 -8.18
C VAL A 326 7.13 6.42 -6.96
N ALA A 327 7.60 6.79 -5.77
CA ALA A 327 6.85 6.59 -4.54
C ALA A 327 5.55 7.43 -4.52
N GLN A 328 5.62 8.70 -4.91
CA GLN A 328 4.44 9.59 -4.94
C GLN A 328 3.39 9.11 -5.94
N ALA A 329 3.80 8.66 -7.14
CA ALA A 329 2.87 8.15 -8.15
C ALA A 329 2.10 6.91 -7.66
N VAL A 330 2.74 6.03 -6.90
CA VAL A 330 2.08 4.86 -6.30
C VAL A 330 1.08 5.30 -5.24
N VAL A 331 1.45 6.23 -4.34
CA VAL A 331 0.53 6.77 -3.33
C VAL A 331 -0.68 7.43 -3.99
N ASP A 332 -0.46 8.25 -5.02
CA ASP A 332 -1.56 8.90 -5.76
C ASP A 332 -2.45 7.89 -6.49
N ARG A 333 -1.89 6.79 -7.00
CA ARG A 333 -2.65 5.72 -7.61
C ARG A 333 -3.52 4.98 -6.60
N VAL A 334 -3.00 4.63 -5.43
CA VAL A 334 -3.77 3.99 -4.35
C VAL A 334 -4.89 4.92 -3.88
N LYS A 335 -4.59 6.20 -3.66
CA LYS A 335 -5.59 7.22 -3.31
C LYS A 335 -6.71 7.31 -4.34
N ARG A 336 -6.36 7.28 -5.64
CA ARG A 336 -7.36 7.31 -6.73
C ARG A 336 -8.22 6.05 -6.75
N ILE A 337 -7.61 4.87 -6.64
CA ILE A 337 -8.33 3.58 -6.55
C ILE A 337 -9.34 3.61 -5.41
N HIS A 338 -8.93 4.09 -4.23
CA HIS A 338 -9.79 4.20 -3.06
C HIS A 338 -10.94 5.21 -3.27
N CYS A 339 -10.65 6.40 -3.81
CA CYS A 339 -11.65 7.40 -4.19
C CYS A 339 -12.68 6.87 -5.20
N ASP A 340 -12.21 6.24 -6.28
CA ASP A 340 -13.04 5.74 -7.36
C ASP A 340 -13.93 4.58 -6.86
N THR A 341 -13.39 3.72 -5.98
CA THR A 341 -14.16 2.64 -5.36
C THR A 341 -15.30 3.18 -4.51
N PHE A 342 -15.06 4.23 -3.72
CA PHE A 342 -16.11 4.92 -2.97
C PHE A 342 -17.14 5.55 -3.91
N ALA A 343 -16.69 6.32 -4.91
CA ALA A 343 -17.56 7.04 -5.86
C ALA A 343 -18.39 6.12 -6.75
N SER A 344 -17.89 4.91 -7.05
CA SER A 344 -18.59 3.92 -7.88
C SER A 344 -19.88 3.39 -7.24
N GLY A 345 -20.03 3.51 -5.91
CA GLY A 345 -21.17 2.96 -5.17
C GLY A 345 -21.27 1.43 -5.23
N GLY A 346 -20.22 0.73 -5.65
CA GLY A 346 -20.17 -0.73 -5.72
C GLY A 346 -20.18 -1.41 -4.34
N GLU A 347 -20.09 -2.73 -4.30
CA GLU A 347 -20.09 -3.52 -3.06
C GLU A 347 -19.03 -3.04 -2.05
N ARG A 348 -17.84 -2.70 -2.57
CA ARG A 348 -16.69 -2.30 -1.75
C ARG A 348 -16.69 -0.83 -1.31
N SER A 349 -17.60 0.00 -1.86
CA SER A 349 -17.72 1.42 -1.48
C SER A 349 -17.94 1.62 0.02
N LYS A 350 -18.63 0.68 0.68
CA LYS A 350 -18.93 0.69 2.12
C LYS A 350 -17.66 0.60 2.99
N PHE A 351 -16.58 0.05 2.47
CA PHE A 351 -15.31 -0.08 3.18
C PHE A 351 -14.36 1.10 2.93
N CYS A 352 -14.71 2.01 2.00
CA CYS A 352 -13.89 3.14 1.61
C CYS A 352 -14.46 4.53 2.01
N PRO A 353 -15.17 4.73 3.15
CA PRO A 353 -15.71 6.05 3.50
C PRO A 353 -14.61 7.06 3.90
N ARG A 354 -13.46 6.55 4.33
CA ARG A 354 -12.26 7.32 4.67
C ARG A 354 -11.01 6.47 4.48
N HIS A 355 -9.86 7.11 4.34
CA HIS A 355 -8.56 6.48 4.47
C HIS A 355 -7.68 7.31 5.41
N GLU A 356 -6.73 6.62 6.05
CA GLU A 356 -5.74 7.22 6.94
C GLU A 356 -4.57 7.83 6.15
N ASP A 357 -3.60 8.39 6.88
CA ASP A 357 -2.35 8.91 6.32
C ASP A 357 -1.57 7.80 5.58
N MET A 358 -1.02 8.14 4.41
CA MET A 358 -0.29 7.22 3.56
C MET A 358 1.15 7.67 3.40
N THR A 359 2.11 6.81 3.73
CA THR A 359 3.54 7.04 3.51
C THR A 359 4.17 5.83 2.86
N LEU A 360 4.96 6.07 1.81
CA LEU A 360 5.71 5.07 1.06
C LEU A 360 7.15 5.52 0.88
N LEU A 361 8.10 4.74 1.39
CA LEU A 361 9.52 4.93 1.17
C LEU A 361 10.07 3.79 0.31
N VAL A 362 10.79 4.14 -0.76
CA VAL A 362 11.41 3.20 -1.68
C VAL A 362 12.92 3.39 -1.67
N ARG A 363 13.68 2.34 -1.36
CA ARG A 363 15.15 2.30 -1.39
C ARG A 363 15.61 1.39 -2.52
N ASN A 364 16.32 1.94 -3.50
CA ASN A 364 16.72 1.19 -4.70
C ASN A 364 18.04 0.40 -4.49
N PHE A 365 18.09 -0.86 -4.92
CA PHE A 365 19.27 -1.73 -4.97
C PHE A 365 19.62 -2.07 -6.43
N GLY A 366 19.99 -1.06 -7.21
CA GLY A 366 20.41 -1.26 -8.60
C GLY A 366 19.30 -1.67 -9.56
N HIS A 367 18.03 -1.50 -9.20
CA HIS A 367 16.92 -1.64 -10.13
C HIS A 367 16.95 -0.48 -11.16
N PRO A 368 16.74 -0.77 -12.46
CA PRO A 368 16.70 0.26 -13.49
C PRO A 368 15.64 1.33 -13.20
N LEU A 369 15.98 2.59 -13.43
CA LEU A 369 15.09 3.75 -13.26
C LEU A 369 15.01 4.52 -14.58
N GLY A 370 13.79 4.75 -15.06
CA GLY A 370 13.48 5.52 -16.26
C GLY A 370 13.63 4.76 -17.58
N GLU A 371 13.08 5.36 -18.64
CA GLU A 371 12.94 4.79 -19.98
C GLU A 371 14.27 4.42 -20.66
N MET A 372 15.39 5.05 -20.28
CA MET A 372 16.72 4.75 -20.82
C MET A 372 17.23 3.34 -20.48
N SER A 373 16.56 2.65 -19.56
CA SER A 373 16.88 1.30 -19.14
C SER A 373 16.14 0.22 -19.92
N GLN A 374 15.15 0.59 -20.74
CA GLN A 374 14.51 -0.36 -21.65
C GLN A 374 15.43 -0.54 -22.86
N PRO A 375 15.76 -1.78 -23.27
CA PRO A 375 16.28 -1.98 -24.61
C PRO A 375 15.25 -1.39 -25.56
N THR A 376 15.63 -0.31 -26.25
CA THR A 376 14.88 0.24 -27.37
C THR A 376 14.61 -0.91 -28.31
N LEU A 377 13.39 -1.46 -28.26
CA LEU A 377 12.87 -2.31 -29.31
C LEU A 377 12.74 -1.41 -30.52
N THR A 378 13.82 -1.28 -31.28
CA THR A 378 13.81 -0.71 -32.61
C THR A 378 12.71 -1.43 -33.39
N PRO A 379 11.77 -0.76 -34.08
CA PRO A 379 10.66 -1.38 -34.81
C PRO A 379 11.11 -2.23 -36.02
N THR A 380 12.40 -2.52 -36.14
CA THR A 380 13.03 -3.12 -37.30
C THR A 380 13.83 -4.34 -36.85
N GLN A 381 13.13 -5.44 -36.56
CA GLN A 381 13.49 -6.78 -37.01
C GLN A 381 12.49 -7.82 -36.51
N GLY A 382 11.85 -8.52 -37.45
CA GLY A 382 11.05 -9.72 -37.19
C GLY A 382 9.61 -9.42 -36.77
N GLY A 383 8.72 -9.20 -37.75
CA GLY A 383 7.29 -9.30 -37.48
C GLY A 383 7.00 -10.62 -36.78
N ARG A 384 6.29 -10.58 -35.65
CA ARG A 384 5.87 -11.79 -34.94
C ARG A 384 5.14 -12.69 -35.93
N ILE A 385 5.79 -13.80 -36.27
CA ILE A 385 5.16 -14.86 -37.04
C ILE A 385 4.17 -15.51 -36.08
N TYR A 386 2.88 -15.32 -36.33
CA TYR A 386 1.83 -16.07 -35.65
C TYR A 386 1.58 -17.33 -36.50
N PRO A 387 2.20 -18.48 -36.17
CA PRO A 387 1.94 -19.69 -36.92
C PRO A 387 0.45 -20.03 -36.81
N VAL A 388 -0.15 -20.37 -37.94
CA VAL A 388 -1.49 -20.93 -37.94
C VAL A 388 -1.49 -22.22 -37.11
N SER A 389 -2.48 -22.40 -36.24
CA SER A 389 -2.59 -23.61 -35.41
C SER A 389 -2.73 -24.89 -36.25
N VAL A 390 -3.20 -24.74 -37.49
CA VAL A 390 -3.26 -25.81 -38.49
C VAL A 390 -2.71 -25.25 -39.82
N PRO A 391 -1.57 -25.74 -40.32
CA PRO A 391 -1.04 -25.36 -41.63
C PRO A 391 -2.02 -25.72 -42.75
N TYR A 392 -2.21 -24.81 -43.71
CA TYR A 392 -3.03 -25.10 -44.89
C TYR A 392 -2.38 -26.20 -45.74
N SER A 393 -3.15 -27.23 -46.10
CA SER A 393 -2.71 -28.32 -46.98
C SER A 393 -3.54 -28.32 -48.25
N SER A 394 -2.91 -28.08 -49.40
CA SER A 394 -3.55 -28.16 -50.72
C SER A 394 -3.53 -29.59 -51.26
N ALA A 395 -4.18 -30.52 -50.57
CA ALA A 395 -4.40 -31.87 -51.08
C ALA A 395 -5.57 -31.86 -52.08
N GLN A 396 -5.30 -31.56 -53.35
CA GLN A 396 -6.23 -31.86 -54.45
C GLN A 396 -6.22 -33.38 -54.74
N SER A 397 -6.92 -34.16 -53.91
CA SER A 397 -7.27 -35.53 -54.24
C SER A 397 -8.67 -35.55 -54.84
N THR A 398 -8.77 -36.01 -56.10
CA THR A 398 -9.99 -36.10 -56.91
C THR A 398 -10.90 -37.25 -56.46
N SER A 399 -11.34 -37.22 -55.21
CA SER A 399 -12.39 -38.09 -54.71
C SER A 399 -13.23 -37.32 -53.71
N LYS A 400 -14.53 -37.17 -54.05
CA LYS A 400 -15.56 -36.50 -53.24
C LYS A 400 -15.56 -37.09 -51.83
N THR A 401 -14.85 -36.44 -50.91
CA THR A 401 -14.84 -36.80 -49.49
C THR A 401 -15.35 -35.59 -48.75
N SER A 402 -16.61 -35.64 -48.32
CA SER A 402 -17.24 -34.60 -47.52
C SER A 402 -16.46 -34.46 -46.21
N VAL A 403 -15.81 -33.32 -45.98
CA VAL A 403 -15.14 -33.04 -44.72
C VAL A 403 -16.22 -32.74 -43.68
N THR A 404 -16.30 -33.54 -42.62
CA THR A 404 -17.19 -33.26 -41.48
C THR A 404 -16.41 -32.45 -40.43
N LEU A 405 -16.89 -31.25 -40.12
CA LEU A 405 -16.34 -30.40 -39.07
C LEU A 405 -17.04 -30.75 -37.75
N SER A 406 -16.27 -31.07 -36.71
CA SER A 406 -16.79 -31.26 -35.36
C SER A 406 -15.96 -30.45 -34.36
N LEU A 407 -16.64 -29.72 -33.48
CA LEU A 407 -16.05 -29.00 -32.36
C LEU A 407 -16.55 -29.68 -31.08
N VAL A 408 -15.63 -30.07 -30.21
CA VAL A 408 -15.98 -30.68 -28.92
C VAL A 408 -16.35 -29.58 -27.95
N MET A 409 -17.63 -29.53 -27.56
CA MET A 409 -18.05 -28.72 -26.43
C MET A 409 -17.71 -29.45 -25.14
N PRO A 410 -17.08 -28.80 -24.14
CA PRO A 410 -16.95 -29.40 -22.83
C PRO A 410 -18.36 -29.68 -22.30
N SER A 411 -18.63 -30.93 -21.92
CA SER A 411 -19.93 -31.33 -21.37
C SER A 411 -20.24 -30.46 -20.16
N GLN A 412 -21.35 -29.72 -20.19
CA GLN A 412 -21.90 -29.06 -18.99
C GLN A 412 -22.40 -30.14 -18.03
N GLY A 413 -21.48 -30.71 -17.25
CA GLY A 413 -21.83 -31.38 -16.01
C GLY A 413 -22.43 -30.34 -15.07
N GLN A 414 -23.55 -30.67 -14.42
CA GLN A 414 -24.18 -29.83 -13.40
C GLN A 414 -23.12 -29.29 -12.44
N MET A 415 -23.02 -27.97 -12.33
CA MET A 415 -22.20 -27.33 -11.32
C MET A 415 -22.79 -27.65 -9.94
N VAL A 416 -22.17 -28.60 -9.23
CA VAL A 416 -22.45 -28.85 -7.82
C VAL A 416 -21.45 -28.06 -7.00
N ASN A 417 -22.00 -27.20 -6.15
CA ASN A 417 -21.31 -26.36 -5.17
C ASN A 417 -20.62 -27.24 -4.09
N GLY A 418 -19.32 -27.09 -3.82
CA GLY A 418 -18.67 -27.84 -2.73
C GLY A 418 -17.16 -27.62 -2.59
N ALA A 419 -16.74 -27.34 -1.35
CA ALA A 419 -15.42 -26.91 -0.89
C ALA A 419 -14.31 -28.00 -0.88
N HIS A 420 -13.06 -27.50 -0.90
CA HIS A 420 -11.74 -28.05 -0.48
C HIS A 420 -11.54 -29.57 -0.26
N SER A 421 -10.45 -30.13 -0.82
CA SER A 421 -9.29 -30.76 -0.11
C SER A 421 -8.63 -31.94 -0.88
N SER A 422 -7.29 -31.90 -0.95
CA SER A 422 -6.29 -33.01 -0.93
C SER A 422 -6.35 -34.21 -1.90
N SER A 423 -5.25 -34.35 -2.66
CA SER A 423 -4.45 -35.56 -3.01
C SER A 423 -5.13 -36.93 -3.22
N THR A 424 -4.85 -37.59 -4.35
CA THR A 424 -3.84 -38.68 -4.51
C THR A 424 -3.92 -39.29 -5.92
N LEU A 425 -2.80 -39.82 -6.40
CA LEU A 425 -2.66 -40.70 -7.57
C LEU A 425 -3.65 -41.87 -7.50
N ASP A 426 -4.32 -42.20 -8.62
CA ASP A 426 -4.37 -43.59 -9.09
C ASP A 426 -4.84 -43.69 -10.55
N GLU A 427 -4.16 -44.63 -11.23
CA GLU A 427 -4.34 -45.06 -12.60
C GLU A 427 -5.64 -45.86 -12.75
N ALA A 428 -6.60 -45.34 -13.51
CA ALA A 428 -7.73 -46.13 -14.02
C ALA A 428 -8.14 -45.61 -15.39
N THR A 429 -7.82 -46.39 -16.43
CA THR A 429 -8.37 -46.26 -17.77
C THR A 429 -9.90 -46.43 -17.73
N PRO A 430 -10.72 -45.45 -18.16
CA PRO A 430 -12.12 -45.71 -18.43
C PRO A 430 -12.28 -46.10 -19.91
N THR A 431 -12.68 -47.35 -20.11
CA THR A 431 -13.23 -47.88 -21.36
C THR A 431 -14.27 -46.95 -21.97
N LEU A 432 -14.09 -46.62 -23.25
CA LEU A 432 -15.06 -45.94 -24.10
C LEU A 432 -16.38 -46.71 -24.12
N THR A 433 -17.45 -46.10 -23.62
CA THR A 433 -18.81 -46.37 -24.08
C THR A 433 -19.35 -45.13 -24.78
N ASN A 434 -19.53 -45.29 -26.09
CA ASN A 434 -20.13 -44.35 -27.04
C ASN A 434 -21.38 -43.65 -26.49
N GLN A 435 -21.39 -42.32 -26.52
CA GLN A 435 -22.30 -41.49 -27.35
C GLN A 435 -22.23 -40.03 -26.85
N SER A 436 -21.35 -39.23 -27.47
CA SER A 436 -21.40 -37.77 -27.38
C SER A 436 -22.33 -37.22 -28.46
N PRO A 437 -23.14 -36.18 -28.21
CA PRO A 437 -23.98 -35.59 -29.25
C PRO A 437 -23.10 -34.86 -30.27
N THR A 438 -22.85 -35.48 -31.41
CA THR A 438 -22.18 -34.87 -32.57
C THR A 438 -23.22 -34.11 -33.40
N VAL A 439 -23.16 -32.78 -33.41
CA VAL A 439 -23.93 -31.97 -34.38
C VAL A 439 -23.14 -31.95 -35.69
N THR A 440 -23.67 -32.62 -36.72
CA THR A 440 -23.07 -32.66 -38.06
C THR A 440 -23.72 -31.58 -38.92
N LEU A 441 -22.95 -30.58 -39.37
CA LEU A 441 -23.41 -29.60 -40.35
C LEU A 441 -23.05 -30.10 -41.77
N GLN A 442 -24.06 -30.36 -42.61
CA GLN A 442 -23.88 -30.67 -44.03
C GLN A 442 -23.90 -29.38 -44.86
N SER A 443 -22.82 -29.09 -45.57
CA SER A 443 -22.73 -27.93 -46.48
C SER A 443 -23.33 -28.24 -47.85
N THR A 444 -24.33 -27.45 -48.26
CA THR A 444 -24.69 -27.25 -49.67
C THR A 444 -24.20 -25.86 -50.10
N ASN A 445 -23.56 -25.79 -51.27
CA ASN A 445 -23.05 -24.57 -51.91
C ASN A 445 -24.06 -23.42 -51.85
N THR A 446 -23.72 -22.34 -51.16
CA THR A 446 -24.20 -20.98 -51.49
C THR A 446 -23.34 -19.93 -50.79
N HIS A 447 -23.15 -18.81 -51.49
CA HIS A 447 -22.41 -17.60 -51.11
C HIS A 447 -22.46 -17.24 -49.61
N THR A 448 -21.29 -16.91 -49.07
CA THR A 448 -21.10 -16.36 -47.73
C THR A 448 -21.76 -14.98 -47.61
N GLN A 449 -22.94 -14.93 -47.01
CA GLN A 449 -23.43 -13.77 -46.29
C GLN A 449 -23.36 -14.08 -44.80
N SER A 450 -22.54 -13.32 -44.07
CA SER A 450 -22.42 -13.44 -42.62
C SER A 450 -23.58 -12.68 -41.97
N SER A 451 -24.58 -13.41 -41.48
CA SER A 451 -25.57 -12.90 -40.53
C SER A 451 -25.10 -13.25 -39.12
N SER A 452 -24.69 -12.25 -38.35
CA SER A 452 -24.52 -12.35 -36.90
C SER A 452 -25.84 -11.99 -36.23
N SER A 453 -26.56 -13.00 -35.74
CA SER A 453 -27.70 -12.85 -34.84
C SER A 453 -27.19 -12.83 -33.40
N SER A 454 -27.32 -11.67 -32.76
CA SER A 454 -27.11 -11.44 -31.33
C SER A 454 -28.39 -11.73 -30.54
N SER A 455 -28.28 -12.17 -29.29
CA SER A 455 -29.21 -11.87 -28.17
C SER A 455 -28.66 -12.53 -26.88
N ASP A 456 -28.68 -11.90 -25.69
CA ASP A 456 -29.25 -10.62 -25.28
C ASP A 456 -28.58 -10.08 -24.00
N GLY A 457 -28.55 -8.76 -23.86
CA GLY A 457 -27.93 -8.03 -22.76
C GLY A 457 -27.87 -6.54 -23.10
N GLY A 458 -29.05 -5.94 -23.27
CA GLY A 458 -29.23 -4.66 -23.94
C GLY A 458 -28.62 -3.46 -23.21
N LEU A 459 -28.14 -2.49 -23.99
CA LEU A 459 -27.97 -1.10 -23.54
C LEU A 459 -27.87 -0.07 -24.70
N PHE A 460 -28.36 -0.30 -25.93
CA PHE A 460 -28.37 0.77 -26.94
C PHE A 460 -29.62 0.80 -27.84
N ARG A 461 -30.17 2.01 -27.96
CA ARG A 461 -31.42 2.40 -28.63
C ARG A 461 -31.30 2.28 -30.16
N SER A 462 -32.28 1.65 -30.79
CA SER A 462 -32.41 1.45 -32.25
C SER A 462 -32.45 2.74 -33.08
N ARG A 463 -31.73 2.79 -34.20
CA ARG A 463 -31.85 3.79 -35.30
C ARG A 463 -32.15 3.07 -36.62
N PRO A 464 -32.92 3.65 -37.57
CA PRO A 464 -33.39 2.94 -38.75
C PRO A 464 -32.32 2.81 -39.84
N THR A 465 -32.44 1.75 -40.62
CA THR A 465 -31.57 1.35 -41.74
C THR A 465 -31.74 2.28 -42.95
N HIS A 466 -30.70 3.06 -43.28
CA HIS A 466 -30.49 3.60 -44.62
C HIS A 466 -29.26 2.91 -45.23
N SER A 467 -29.47 2.13 -46.30
CA SER A 467 -28.40 1.56 -47.12
C SER A 467 -27.87 2.63 -48.08
N LEU A 468 -26.61 3.02 -47.96
CA LEU A 468 -25.93 3.90 -48.92
C LEU A 468 -25.44 3.07 -50.11
N GLN A 469 -25.72 3.53 -51.34
CA GLN A 469 -25.24 2.89 -52.57
C GLN A 469 -23.81 3.37 -52.90
N PRO A 470 -22.87 2.47 -53.27
CA PRO A 470 -21.53 2.85 -53.72
C PRO A 470 -21.55 3.55 -55.09
N ASP A 471 -20.53 4.37 -55.37
CA ASP A 471 -20.28 4.99 -56.68
C ASP A 471 -19.70 3.99 -57.71
N GLU A 472 -19.53 4.42 -58.97
CA GLU A 472 -19.05 3.55 -60.07
C GLU A 472 -17.61 3.02 -59.90
N ASP A 473 -16.83 3.58 -58.97
CA ASP A 473 -15.51 3.07 -58.59
C ASP A 473 -15.57 2.16 -57.33
N GLY A 474 -16.78 1.82 -56.87
CA GLY A 474 -17.02 0.91 -55.75
C GLY A 474 -16.75 1.51 -54.38
N ARG A 475 -16.67 2.85 -54.27
CA ARG A 475 -16.43 3.55 -53.01
C ARG A 475 -17.75 4.11 -52.46
N VAL A 476 -17.88 4.07 -51.14
CA VAL A 476 -19.01 4.67 -50.43
C VAL A 476 -18.53 5.98 -49.83
N GLU A 477 -19.34 7.04 -49.99
CA GLU A 477 -19.09 8.35 -49.39
C GLU A 477 -18.77 8.22 -47.89
N PRO A 478 -17.71 8.88 -47.38
CA PRO A 478 -17.35 8.81 -45.98
C PRO A 478 -18.52 9.26 -45.10
N TYR A 479 -18.95 8.38 -44.19
CA TYR A 479 -20.06 8.68 -43.26
C TYR A 479 -19.75 9.83 -42.29
N VAL A 480 -18.47 10.22 -42.17
CA VAL A 480 -18.00 11.31 -41.34
C VAL A 480 -17.02 12.16 -42.15
N ASP A 481 -17.31 13.45 -42.26
CA ASP A 481 -16.45 14.43 -42.91
C ASP A 481 -15.37 14.92 -41.95
N PHE A 482 -14.11 14.62 -42.28
CA PHE A 482 -12.94 15.04 -41.51
C PHE A 482 -12.31 16.33 -42.07
N ALA A 483 -12.90 16.98 -43.07
CA ALA A 483 -12.37 18.21 -43.66
C ALA A 483 -12.21 19.33 -42.61
N GLU A 484 -13.12 19.42 -41.64
CA GLU A 484 -13.02 20.38 -40.54
C GLU A 484 -11.86 20.05 -39.58
N PHE A 485 -11.64 18.77 -39.30
CA PHE A 485 -10.49 18.29 -38.52
C PHE A 485 -9.17 18.60 -39.23
N TYR A 486 -9.06 18.32 -40.53
CA TYR A 486 -7.83 18.63 -41.30
C TYR A 486 -7.59 20.13 -41.47
N ARG A 487 -8.66 20.94 -41.55
CA ARG A 487 -8.55 22.40 -41.55
C ARG A 487 -7.98 22.92 -40.22
N LEU A 488 -8.45 22.39 -39.09
CA LEU A 488 -7.95 22.74 -37.75
C LEU A 488 -6.53 22.21 -37.51
N TRP A 489 -6.24 20.99 -37.92
CA TRP A 489 -4.92 20.37 -37.80
C TRP A 489 -3.84 21.13 -38.57
N ASN A 490 -4.16 21.56 -39.80
CA ASN A 490 -3.25 22.35 -40.62
C ASN A 490 -3.10 23.80 -40.15
N MET A 491 -4.06 24.35 -39.39
CA MET A 491 -3.91 25.65 -38.74
C MET A 491 -2.94 25.60 -37.55
N ASP A 492 -2.93 24.52 -36.77
CA ASP A 492 -2.05 24.38 -35.60
C ASP A 492 -0.61 23.93 -35.96
N HIS A 493 -0.41 23.31 -37.11
CA HIS A 493 0.89 22.71 -37.51
C HIS A 493 1.45 23.26 -38.84
N GLY A 494 0.87 24.36 -39.34
CA GLY A 494 1.10 24.87 -40.70
C GLY A 494 2.07 26.04 -40.83
N GLU A 495 3.17 26.11 -40.08
CA GLU A 495 4.34 26.92 -40.49
C GLU A 495 5.65 26.30 -39.99
N GLN A 496 6.28 25.47 -40.83
CA GLN A 496 7.74 25.39 -40.97
C GLN A 496 8.09 24.49 -42.16
N GLY A 497 8.46 25.11 -43.28
CA GLY A 497 8.96 24.37 -44.44
C GLY A 497 8.97 25.14 -45.77
N VAL A 498 9.34 26.43 -45.78
CA VAL A 498 9.73 27.08 -47.03
C VAL A 498 11.09 26.50 -47.44
N LEU A 499 11.06 25.49 -48.30
CA LEU A 499 12.21 25.07 -49.08
C LEU A 499 12.31 25.98 -50.31
N THR A 500 13.31 26.86 -50.26
CA THR A 500 13.95 27.46 -51.43
C THR A 500 14.46 26.37 -52.37
N VAL A 501 13.99 26.31 -53.62
CA VAL A 501 14.78 25.92 -54.80
C VAL A 501 14.19 26.58 -56.06
N SER A 502 15.02 27.41 -56.70
CA SER A 502 15.02 27.89 -58.10
C SER A 502 13.89 28.77 -58.61
#